data_AF-A0A539DQV1-F1
#
_entry.id   AF-A0A539DQV1-F1
#
_cell.length_a   1.000
_cell.length_b   1.000
_cell.length_c   1.000
_cell.angle_alpha   90.00
_cell.angle_beta   90.00
_cell.angle_gamma   90.00
#
_symmetry.space_group_name_H-M   'P 1'
#
loop_
_entity.id
_entity.type
_entity.pdbx_description
1 polymer ?
#
loop_
_entity_poly.entity_id
_entity_poly.type
_entity_poly.pdbx_seq_one_letter_code
_entity_poly.pdbx_strand_id
1 'polypeptide(L)'
;MQRPLLLLWLTALTFCATPLFAQDKTPGDIEVEKQQMWQQFENLVSTVNSVKQELNVMRAKLPKARTPAEKEQITAKINRLSEEIDSLQLAWEMWATGGVDVQLFAHQQTAEKFDWKDEIQSVFEPILVELRRLTERPRKIERLRSEQIFYQQRVNAAAAALKSVSEYKKTAPANLVHSFKTLETRWKKRHDDLKNRLNLINFELNELLAPSKPSDTNTGQMIQDLLSGRIANLFMALSAGVVTYGLLILLKKLYVKIFGRLNRKRGLLSRVSNLLYLGIAFILSILACMAVLYVKGDWILLGLLLILLVAAVLTLQRSIPTYLAEMR
;
A
#
# COMPACT_ATOMS: atom_id res chain seq x y z
N MET A 1 11.60 -84.37 -45.91
CA MET A 1 10.71 -84.59 -44.75
C MET A 1 10.72 -83.33 -43.89
N GLN A 2 9.53 -82.82 -43.56
CA GLN A 2 9.20 -81.85 -42.50
C GLN A 2 9.73 -80.41 -42.62
N ARG A 3 8.84 -79.52 -43.10
CA ARG A 3 8.61 -78.20 -42.47
C ARG A 3 7.62 -78.43 -41.31
N PRO A 4 7.60 -77.61 -40.23
CA PRO A 4 6.75 -76.41 -40.28
C PRO A 4 7.19 -75.21 -39.40
N LEU A 5 6.84 -74.02 -39.91
CA LEU A 5 6.18 -72.88 -39.24
C LEU A 5 6.79 -72.14 -38.02
N LEU A 6 6.57 -70.82 -38.09
CA LEU A 6 6.62 -69.78 -37.05
C LEU A 6 7.98 -69.11 -36.82
N LEU A 7 8.18 -67.96 -37.47
CA LEU A 7 8.19 -66.66 -36.78
C LEU A 7 8.33 -65.53 -37.81
N LEU A 8 7.16 -65.06 -38.25
CA LEU A 8 6.92 -63.68 -38.66
C LEU A 8 7.19 -62.79 -37.43
N TRP A 9 8.16 -61.88 -37.52
CA TRP A 9 8.08 -60.48 -37.06
C TRP A 9 9.45 -59.79 -37.11
N LEU A 10 9.46 -58.49 -37.46
CA LEU A 10 10.57 -57.52 -37.49
C LEU A 10 11.32 -57.29 -38.82
N THR A 11 10.59 -56.80 -39.82
CA THR A 11 11.11 -55.77 -40.74
C THR A 11 9.99 -54.79 -41.10
N ALA A 12 9.75 -53.78 -40.26
CA ALA A 12 8.96 -52.60 -40.62
C ALA A 12 9.28 -51.46 -39.67
N LEU A 13 10.25 -50.60 -40.03
CA LEU A 13 10.33 -49.18 -39.64
C LEU A 13 11.57 -48.52 -40.27
N THR A 14 11.70 -48.63 -41.59
CA THR A 14 12.33 -47.55 -42.37
C THR A 14 11.26 -46.49 -42.56
N PHE A 15 11.10 -45.64 -41.55
CA PHE A 15 10.30 -44.43 -41.62
C PHE A 15 10.97 -43.51 -42.63
N CYS A 16 10.34 -43.30 -43.78
CA CYS A 16 10.64 -42.18 -44.67
C CYS A 16 10.58 -40.90 -43.82
N ALA A 17 11.73 -40.35 -43.48
CA ALA A 17 11.84 -38.96 -43.11
C ALA A 17 11.60 -38.14 -44.38
N THR A 18 10.34 -37.91 -44.71
CA THR A 18 9.98 -36.82 -45.61
C THR A 18 10.42 -35.53 -44.92
N PRO A 19 11.19 -34.66 -45.59
CA PRO A 19 11.43 -33.34 -45.05
C PRO A 19 10.05 -32.67 -44.95
N LEU A 20 9.67 -32.32 -43.72
CA LEU A 20 8.64 -31.33 -43.45
C LEU A 20 9.08 -30.07 -44.18
N PHE A 21 8.58 -29.87 -45.39
CA PHE A 21 8.65 -28.59 -46.07
C PHE A 21 7.94 -27.60 -45.14
N ALA A 22 8.72 -26.76 -44.46
CA ALA A 22 8.23 -25.49 -43.97
C ALA A 22 7.68 -24.77 -45.19
N GLN A 23 6.35 -24.70 -45.29
CA GLN A 23 5.66 -24.06 -46.39
C GLN A 23 5.97 -22.57 -46.33
N ASP A 24 6.94 -22.14 -47.13
CA ASP A 24 7.26 -20.73 -47.28
C ASP A 24 6.03 -20.06 -47.91
N LYS A 25 5.45 -19.07 -47.21
CA LYS A 25 4.20 -18.43 -47.64
C LYS A 25 4.43 -17.81 -49.02
N THR A 26 3.64 -18.19 -50.02
CA THR A 26 3.79 -17.60 -51.35
C THR A 26 3.28 -16.15 -51.35
N PRO A 27 3.77 -15.27 -52.22
CA PRO A 27 3.29 -13.88 -52.31
C PRO A 27 1.77 -13.76 -52.50
N GLY A 28 1.13 -14.76 -53.12
CA GLY A 28 -0.33 -14.84 -53.27
C GLY A 28 -1.05 -15.11 -51.94
N ASP A 29 -0.51 -15.98 -51.09
CA ASP A 29 -1.11 -16.30 -49.78
C ASP A 29 -1.08 -15.07 -48.84
N ILE A 30 -0.02 -14.26 -48.91
CA ILE A 30 0.13 -13.04 -48.12
C ILE A 30 -0.92 -11.98 -48.51
N GLU A 31 -1.19 -11.82 -49.81
CA GLU A 31 -2.18 -10.83 -50.26
C GLU A 31 -3.62 -11.26 -49.92
N VAL A 32 -3.93 -12.56 -49.97
CA VAL A 32 -5.23 -13.11 -49.54
C VAL A 32 -5.45 -12.90 -48.04
N GLU A 33 -4.45 -13.22 -47.21
CA GLU A 33 -4.51 -13.01 -45.74
C GLU A 33 -4.73 -11.52 -45.39
N LYS A 34 -4.00 -10.63 -46.07
CA LYS A 34 -4.14 -9.19 -45.92
C LYS A 34 -5.52 -8.68 -46.35
N GLN A 35 -6.08 -9.21 -47.44
CA GLN A 35 -7.41 -8.81 -47.90
C GLN A 35 -8.52 -9.28 -46.94
N GLN A 36 -8.41 -10.50 -46.41
CA GLN A 36 -9.32 -11.01 -45.38
C GLN A 36 -9.25 -10.17 -44.09
N MET A 37 -8.04 -9.77 -43.67
CA MET A 37 -7.83 -8.88 -42.53
C MET A 37 -8.56 -7.54 -42.72
N TRP A 38 -8.45 -6.92 -43.90
CA TRP A 38 -9.16 -5.66 -44.17
C TRP A 38 -10.69 -5.82 -44.16
N GLN A 39 -11.21 -6.90 -44.72
CA GLN A 39 -12.65 -7.20 -44.68
C GLN A 39 -13.15 -7.36 -43.24
N GLN A 40 -12.37 -8.02 -42.37
CA GLN A 40 -12.69 -8.14 -40.95
C GLN A 40 -12.75 -6.77 -40.27
N PHE A 41 -11.80 -5.88 -40.55
CA PHE A 41 -11.82 -4.50 -40.03
C PHE A 41 -13.01 -3.70 -40.55
N GLU A 42 -13.37 -3.83 -41.83
CA GLU A 42 -14.55 -3.16 -42.41
C GLU A 42 -15.86 -3.63 -41.76
N ASN A 43 -16.02 -4.95 -41.58
CA ASN A 43 -17.19 -5.53 -40.93
C ASN A 43 -17.32 -5.04 -39.49
N LEU A 44 -16.21 -4.99 -38.75
CA LEU A 44 -16.21 -4.53 -37.37
C LEU A 44 -16.55 -3.03 -37.26
N VAL A 45 -15.92 -2.19 -38.08
CA VAL A 45 -16.16 -0.74 -38.07
C VAL A 45 -17.59 -0.41 -38.50
N SER A 46 -18.11 -1.10 -39.52
CA SER A 46 -19.50 -0.91 -39.96
C SER A 46 -20.51 -1.32 -38.89
N THR A 47 -20.27 -2.42 -38.18
CA THR A 47 -21.08 -2.84 -37.03
C THR A 47 -21.03 -1.82 -35.88
N VAL A 48 -19.84 -1.30 -35.54
CA VAL A 48 -19.73 -0.23 -34.53
C VAL A 48 -20.56 1.00 -34.92
N ASN A 49 -20.53 1.38 -36.20
CA ASN A 49 -21.26 2.53 -36.69
C ASN A 49 -22.78 2.32 -36.69
N SER A 50 -23.26 1.13 -37.05
CA SER A 50 -24.69 0.81 -37.02
C SER A 50 -25.25 0.79 -35.60
N VAL A 51 -24.54 0.17 -34.64
CA VAL A 51 -24.94 0.14 -33.22
C VAL A 51 -24.93 1.55 -32.62
N LYS A 52 -23.94 2.40 -32.98
CA LYS A 52 -23.94 3.83 -32.58
C LYS A 52 -25.13 4.60 -33.12
N GLN A 53 -25.53 4.35 -34.37
CA GLN A 53 -26.71 4.97 -34.95
C GLN A 53 -27.98 4.53 -34.21
N GLU A 54 -28.11 3.24 -33.90
CA GLU A 54 -29.25 2.73 -33.12
C GLU A 54 -29.30 3.34 -31.71
N LEU A 55 -28.16 3.44 -31.02
CA LEU A 55 -28.06 4.09 -29.71
C LEU A 55 -28.51 5.55 -29.76
N ASN A 56 -28.09 6.30 -30.79
CA ASN A 56 -28.51 7.69 -30.97
C ASN A 56 -30.02 7.81 -31.20
N VAL A 57 -30.61 6.91 -32.00
CA VAL A 57 -32.06 6.85 -32.21
C VAL A 57 -32.79 6.56 -30.90
N MET A 58 -32.30 5.62 -30.08
CA MET A 58 -32.92 5.29 -28.80
C MET A 58 -32.79 6.44 -27.77
N ARG A 59 -31.63 7.11 -27.72
CA ARG A 59 -31.43 8.32 -26.89
C ARG A 59 -32.39 9.45 -27.30
N ALA A 60 -32.65 9.63 -28.58
CA ALA A 60 -33.61 10.61 -29.08
C ALA A 60 -35.09 10.25 -28.79
N LYS A 61 -35.40 8.95 -28.58
CA LYS A 61 -36.73 8.47 -28.20
C LYS A 61 -37.00 8.59 -26.69
N LEU A 62 -35.97 8.49 -25.85
CA LEU A 62 -36.09 8.59 -24.39
C LEU A 62 -36.88 9.81 -23.88
N PRO A 63 -36.63 11.06 -24.34
CA PRO A 63 -37.40 12.22 -23.89
C PRO A 63 -38.85 12.24 -24.40
N LYS A 64 -39.20 11.43 -25.42
CA LYS A 64 -40.53 11.36 -26.02
C LYS A 64 -41.42 10.28 -25.39
N ALA A 65 -40.86 9.45 -24.51
CA ALA A 65 -41.56 8.35 -23.86
C ALA A 65 -42.59 8.88 -22.85
N ARG A 66 -43.82 8.36 -22.95
CA ARG A 66 -44.97 8.87 -22.19
C ARG A 66 -45.20 8.13 -20.88
N THR A 67 -44.77 6.86 -20.80
CA THR A 67 -44.99 6.02 -19.62
C THR A 67 -43.68 5.68 -18.90
N PRO A 68 -43.71 5.45 -17.57
CA PRO A 68 -42.54 4.98 -16.83
C PRO A 68 -41.97 3.66 -17.38
N ALA A 69 -42.84 2.71 -17.76
CA ALA A 69 -42.44 1.42 -18.33
C ALA A 69 -41.71 1.58 -19.69
N GLU A 70 -42.18 2.49 -20.55
CA GLU A 70 -41.53 2.79 -21.83
C GLU A 70 -40.15 3.46 -21.62
N LYS A 71 -40.04 4.36 -20.63
CA LYS A 71 -38.74 4.95 -20.25
C LYS A 71 -37.75 3.91 -19.75
N GLU A 72 -38.20 2.97 -18.93
CA GLU A 72 -37.36 1.89 -18.41
C GLU A 72 -36.85 0.97 -19.53
N GLN A 73 -37.74 0.56 -20.44
CA GLN A 73 -37.35 -0.26 -21.60
C GLN A 73 -36.36 0.44 -22.52
N ILE A 74 -36.57 1.73 -22.82
CA ILE A 74 -35.63 2.52 -23.64
C ILE A 74 -34.28 2.65 -22.93
N THR A 75 -34.28 2.89 -21.61
CA THR A 75 -33.05 3.01 -20.81
C THR A 75 -32.28 1.70 -20.77
N ALA A 76 -32.96 0.57 -20.54
CA ALA A 76 -32.34 -0.75 -20.57
C ALA A 76 -31.72 -1.05 -21.94
N LYS A 77 -32.40 -0.66 -23.04
CA LYS A 77 -31.87 -0.83 -24.39
C LYS A 77 -30.67 0.10 -24.67
N ILE A 78 -30.67 1.34 -24.17
CA ILE A 78 -29.51 2.24 -24.24
C ILE A 78 -28.31 1.63 -23.52
N ASN A 79 -28.50 1.05 -22.33
CA ASN A 79 -27.42 0.44 -21.57
C ASN A 79 -26.83 -0.76 -22.32
N ARG A 80 -27.67 -1.66 -22.83
CA ARG A 80 -27.23 -2.82 -23.65
C ARG A 80 -26.46 -2.39 -24.90
N LEU A 81 -26.98 -1.41 -25.65
CA LEU A 81 -26.29 -0.89 -26.85
C LEU A 81 -24.96 -0.20 -26.47
N SER A 82 -24.88 0.44 -25.31
CA SER A 82 -23.63 1.03 -24.82
C SER A 82 -22.59 -0.04 -24.50
N GLU A 83 -22.98 -1.09 -23.77
CA GLU A 83 -22.12 -2.24 -23.46
C GLU A 83 -21.64 -2.95 -24.73
N GLU A 84 -22.52 -3.11 -25.70
CA GLU A 84 -22.18 -3.70 -27.00
C GLU A 84 -21.16 -2.84 -27.76
N ILE A 85 -21.36 -1.52 -27.82
CA ILE A 85 -20.40 -0.58 -28.42
C ILE A 85 -19.03 -0.69 -27.73
N ASP A 86 -19.01 -0.78 -26.41
CA ASP A 86 -17.76 -0.90 -25.66
C ASP A 86 -17.04 -2.22 -25.98
N SER A 87 -17.78 -3.32 -26.08
CA SER A 87 -17.23 -4.63 -26.47
C SER A 87 -16.65 -4.63 -27.89
N LEU A 88 -17.37 -4.02 -28.85
CA LEU A 88 -16.93 -3.94 -30.25
C LEU A 88 -15.73 -2.99 -30.41
N GLN A 89 -15.70 -1.90 -29.64
CA GLN A 89 -14.54 -1.01 -29.60
C GLN A 89 -13.32 -1.70 -28.97
N LEU A 90 -13.50 -2.52 -27.95
CA LEU A 90 -12.43 -3.31 -27.36
C LEU A 90 -11.85 -4.31 -28.38
N ALA A 91 -12.71 -5.02 -29.12
CA ALA A 91 -12.28 -5.92 -30.19
C ALA A 91 -11.50 -5.16 -31.28
N TRP A 92 -11.99 -3.98 -31.67
CA TRP A 92 -11.32 -3.11 -32.64
C TRP A 92 -9.94 -2.66 -32.14
N GLU A 93 -9.84 -2.23 -30.88
CA GLU A 93 -8.58 -1.84 -30.25
C GLU A 93 -7.61 -3.03 -30.15
N MET A 94 -8.07 -4.21 -29.76
CA MET A 94 -7.25 -5.41 -29.63
C MET A 94 -6.63 -5.82 -30.98
N TRP A 95 -7.43 -5.82 -32.05
CA TRP A 95 -6.94 -6.19 -33.38
C TRP A 95 -6.02 -5.14 -33.97
N ALA A 96 -6.41 -3.86 -33.91
CA ALA A 96 -5.64 -2.77 -34.50
C ALA A 96 -4.32 -2.44 -33.75
N THR A 97 -4.18 -2.90 -32.51
CA THR A 97 -2.92 -2.76 -31.74
C THR A 97 -1.99 -3.97 -31.88
N GLY A 98 -2.43 -5.04 -32.54
CA GLY A 98 -1.66 -6.27 -32.69
C GLY A 98 -1.60 -7.11 -31.41
N GLY A 99 -2.65 -7.06 -30.58
CA GLY A 99 -2.74 -7.87 -29.36
C GLY A 99 -1.97 -7.31 -28.16
N VAL A 100 -1.65 -6.01 -28.15
CA VAL A 100 -1.23 -5.34 -26.91
C VAL A 100 -2.32 -5.58 -25.86
N ASP A 101 -1.93 -6.01 -24.66
CA ASP A 101 -2.88 -6.38 -23.61
C ASP A 101 -3.75 -5.18 -23.21
N VAL A 102 -4.92 -5.08 -23.85
CA VAL A 102 -5.88 -3.99 -23.63
C VAL A 102 -6.46 -4.09 -22.20
N GLN A 103 -6.35 -5.25 -21.54
CA GLN A 103 -6.79 -5.44 -20.16
C GLN A 103 -5.90 -4.68 -19.17
N LEU A 104 -4.65 -4.36 -19.51
CA LEU A 104 -3.83 -3.42 -18.74
C LEU A 104 -4.52 -2.04 -18.57
N PHE A 105 -5.42 -1.69 -19.48
CA PHE A 105 -6.12 -0.40 -19.51
C PHE A 105 -7.61 -0.50 -19.12
N ALA A 106 -8.13 -1.71 -18.89
CA ALA A 106 -9.48 -1.89 -18.37
C ALA A 106 -9.55 -1.30 -16.95
N HIS A 107 -10.64 -0.58 -16.64
CA HIS A 107 -10.85 0.01 -15.32
C HIS A 107 -10.82 -1.08 -14.24
N GLN A 108 -9.71 -1.19 -13.52
CA GLN A 108 -9.70 -1.94 -12.27
C GLN A 108 -10.52 -1.15 -11.26
N GLN A 109 -11.68 -1.72 -10.93
CA GLN A 109 -12.45 -1.39 -9.75
C GLN A 109 -11.48 -1.24 -8.57
N THR A 110 -11.65 -0.11 -7.89
CA THR A 110 -11.11 0.24 -6.58
C THR A 110 -10.64 -1.00 -5.83
N ALA A 111 -9.32 -1.09 -5.62
CA ALA A 111 -8.74 -1.95 -4.60
C ALA A 111 -9.64 -1.84 -3.36
N GLU A 112 -10.15 -2.99 -2.92
CA GLU A 112 -10.94 -3.10 -1.71
C GLU A 112 -10.28 -2.29 -0.60
N LYS A 113 -11.09 -1.48 0.08
CA LYS A 113 -10.66 -0.83 1.30
C LYS A 113 -10.26 -1.93 2.27
N PHE A 114 -8.97 -2.07 2.50
CA PHE A 114 -8.45 -2.76 3.66
C PHE A 114 -8.89 -1.96 4.91
N ASP A 115 -10.03 -2.32 5.47
CA ASP A 115 -10.58 -1.76 6.71
C ASP A 115 -9.89 -2.42 7.91
N TRP A 116 -8.67 -1.96 8.21
CA TRP A 116 -8.01 -2.18 9.52
C TRP A 116 -8.69 -1.38 10.66
N LYS A 117 -9.73 -0.63 10.31
CA LYS A 117 -10.32 0.44 11.10
C LYS A 117 -11.27 -0.09 12.20
N ASP A 118 -11.76 -1.31 12.09
CA ASP A 118 -12.70 -1.86 13.06
C ASP A 118 -12.03 -2.57 14.26
N GLU A 119 -10.70 -2.68 14.33
CA GLU A 119 -10.06 -3.54 15.35
C GLU A 119 -8.95 -2.89 16.21
N ILE A 120 -8.43 -1.70 15.88
CA ILE A 120 -7.36 -1.04 16.70
C ILE A 120 -7.84 0.30 17.28
N GLN A 121 -9.12 0.41 17.62
CA GLN A 121 -9.65 1.60 18.29
C GLN A 121 -9.52 1.46 19.81
N SER A 122 -8.58 2.23 20.39
CA SER A 122 -8.69 2.99 21.66
C SER A 122 -7.46 3.02 22.57
N VAL A 123 -6.43 2.17 22.36
CA VAL A 123 -5.35 2.03 23.36
C VAL A 123 -3.96 2.50 22.88
N PHE A 124 -3.68 2.48 21.57
CA PHE A 124 -2.32 2.72 21.04
C PHE A 124 -2.19 3.95 20.12
N GLU A 125 -3.26 4.75 19.99
CA GLU A 125 -3.33 5.90 19.07
C GLU A 125 -2.17 6.92 19.23
N PRO A 126 -1.71 7.27 20.44
CA PRO A 126 -0.63 8.26 20.59
C PRO A 126 0.73 7.77 20.09
N ILE A 127 1.06 6.48 20.28
CA ILE A 127 2.37 5.90 19.93
C ILE A 127 2.43 5.56 18.43
N LEU A 128 1.30 5.14 17.85
CA LEU A 128 1.19 4.83 16.42
C LEU A 128 1.39 6.07 15.56
N VAL A 129 0.91 7.25 15.99
CA VAL A 129 1.05 8.51 15.22
C VAL A 129 2.52 8.94 15.08
N GLU A 130 3.34 8.77 16.12
CA GLU A 130 4.76 9.14 16.08
C GLU A 130 5.62 8.12 15.32
N LEU A 131 5.33 6.82 15.43
CA LEU A 131 5.95 5.78 14.59
C LEU A 131 5.53 5.91 13.11
N ARG A 132 4.29 6.36 12.85
CA ARG A 132 3.80 6.64 11.49
C ARG A 132 4.62 7.77 10.87
N ARG A 133 4.91 8.86 11.59
CA ARG A 133 5.74 9.97 11.11
C ARG A 133 7.15 9.52 10.68
N LEU A 134 7.75 8.56 11.39
CA LEU A 134 9.07 8.01 11.06
C LEU A 134 9.03 7.03 9.87
N THR A 135 7.91 6.34 9.64
CA THR A 135 7.75 5.34 8.58
C THR A 135 7.00 5.84 7.34
N GLU A 136 6.44 7.05 7.39
CA GLU A 136 5.67 7.67 6.30
C GLU A 136 6.51 7.90 5.05
N ARG A 137 7.73 8.44 5.20
CA ARG A 137 8.60 8.72 4.05
C ARG A 137 9.03 7.43 3.33
N PRO A 138 9.57 6.39 4.00
CA PRO A 138 9.86 5.11 3.37
C PRO A 138 8.62 4.46 2.72
N ARG A 139 7.46 4.48 3.40
CA ARG A 139 6.21 3.93 2.84
C ARG A 139 5.72 4.70 1.61
N LYS A 140 5.83 6.02 1.61
CA LYS A 140 5.48 6.86 0.46
C LYS A 140 6.39 6.58 -0.73
N ILE A 141 7.70 6.40 -0.49
CA ILE A 141 8.66 6.01 -1.55
C ILE A 141 8.26 4.66 -2.15
N GLU A 142 7.96 3.66 -1.33
CA GLU A 142 7.59 2.33 -1.83
C GLU A 142 6.29 2.34 -2.64
N ARG A 143 5.28 3.10 -2.18
CA ARG A 143 4.05 3.33 -2.93
C ARG A 143 4.33 3.98 -4.28
N LEU A 144 5.13 5.05 -4.30
CA LEU A 144 5.47 5.77 -5.53
C LEU A 144 6.30 4.91 -6.49
N ARG A 145 7.20 4.04 -6.01
CA ARG A 145 7.91 3.06 -6.85
C ARG A 145 6.96 2.05 -7.48
N SER A 146 6.01 1.55 -6.71
CA SER A 146 4.97 0.64 -7.21
C SER A 146 4.12 1.32 -8.29
N GLU A 147 3.69 2.56 -8.06
CA GLU A 147 2.97 3.36 -9.06
C GLU A 147 3.85 3.63 -10.29
N GLN A 148 5.13 3.96 -10.12
CA GLN A 148 6.08 4.18 -11.22
C GLN A 148 6.15 2.96 -12.16
N ILE A 149 6.33 1.75 -11.61
CA ILE A 149 6.36 0.51 -12.38
C ILE A 149 5.03 0.31 -13.14
N PHE A 150 3.91 0.49 -12.45
CA PHE A 150 2.57 0.34 -13.00
C PHE A 150 2.32 1.26 -14.21
N TYR A 151 2.71 2.54 -14.11
CA TYR A 151 2.53 3.51 -15.20
C TYR A 151 3.58 3.34 -16.30
N GLN A 152 4.83 2.99 -15.97
CA GLN A 152 5.87 2.75 -16.96
C GLN A 152 5.52 1.61 -17.92
N GLN A 153 5.00 0.49 -17.38
CA GLN A 153 4.52 -0.63 -18.19
C GLN A 153 3.41 -0.20 -19.17
N ARG A 154 2.47 0.62 -18.70
CA ARG A 154 1.34 1.12 -19.51
C ARG A 154 1.75 2.13 -20.56
N VAL A 155 2.71 3.02 -20.25
CA VAL A 155 3.29 3.94 -21.25
C VAL A 155 3.93 3.14 -22.38
N ASN A 156 4.71 2.11 -22.06
CA ASN A 156 5.36 1.27 -23.06
C ASN A 156 4.34 0.52 -23.93
N ALA A 157 3.31 -0.06 -23.31
CA ALA A 157 2.22 -0.72 -24.03
C ALA A 157 1.44 0.25 -24.92
N ALA A 158 1.13 1.45 -24.43
CA ALA A 158 0.44 2.48 -25.21
C ALA A 158 1.30 3.00 -26.39
N ALA A 159 2.62 3.08 -26.21
CA ALA A 159 3.55 3.44 -27.29
C ALA A 159 3.61 2.35 -28.38
N ALA A 160 3.63 1.08 -27.98
CA ALA A 160 3.57 -0.06 -28.91
C ALA A 160 2.24 -0.06 -29.69
N ALA A 161 1.12 0.11 -29.00
CA ALA A 161 -0.20 0.23 -29.60
C ALA A 161 -0.27 1.39 -30.61
N LEU A 162 0.24 2.56 -30.24
CA LEU A 162 0.28 3.74 -31.13
C LEU A 162 1.11 3.47 -32.39
N LYS A 163 2.24 2.76 -32.25
CA LYS A 163 3.08 2.35 -33.38
C LYS A 163 2.30 1.43 -34.32
N SER A 164 1.70 0.35 -33.82
CA SER A 164 0.90 -0.59 -34.61
C SER A 164 -0.23 0.12 -35.37
N VAL A 165 -0.99 0.97 -34.68
CA VAL A 165 -2.09 1.73 -35.29
C VAL A 165 -1.59 2.68 -36.38
N SER A 166 -0.44 3.33 -36.17
CA SER A 166 0.17 4.23 -37.16
C SER A 166 0.64 3.48 -38.41
N GLU A 167 1.08 2.22 -38.26
CA GLU A 167 1.49 1.35 -39.36
C GLU A 167 0.27 0.90 -40.17
N TYR A 168 -0.78 0.39 -39.51
CA TYR A 168 -2.03 0.02 -40.19
C TYR A 168 -2.66 1.19 -40.94
N LYS A 169 -2.63 2.40 -40.36
CA LYS A 169 -3.17 3.61 -41.00
C LYS A 169 -2.49 3.93 -42.34
N LYS A 170 -1.18 3.66 -42.50
CA LYS A 170 -0.44 3.96 -43.74
C LYS A 170 -0.90 3.10 -44.92
N THR A 171 -1.32 1.88 -44.65
CA THR A 171 -1.75 0.90 -45.65
C THR A 171 -3.27 0.69 -45.66
N ALA A 172 -4.02 1.48 -44.89
CA ALA A 172 -5.46 1.32 -44.74
C ALA A 172 -6.21 1.69 -46.04
N PRO A 173 -7.23 0.91 -46.42
CA PRO A 173 -8.18 1.30 -47.46
C PRO A 173 -8.89 2.62 -47.12
N ALA A 174 -9.30 3.38 -48.15
CA ALA A 174 -9.79 4.76 -48.01
C ALA A 174 -10.98 4.91 -47.05
N ASN A 175 -11.88 3.93 -47.00
CA ASN A 175 -13.03 3.86 -46.10
C ASN A 175 -12.65 3.67 -44.60
N LEU A 176 -11.47 3.13 -44.30
CA LEU A 176 -11.00 2.87 -42.94
C LEU A 176 -10.04 3.94 -42.39
N VAL A 177 -9.46 4.78 -43.25
CA VAL A 177 -8.47 5.81 -42.85
C VAL A 177 -8.97 6.70 -41.71
N HIS A 178 -10.24 7.12 -41.75
CA HIS A 178 -10.82 7.95 -40.69
C HIS A 178 -10.94 7.21 -39.36
N SER A 179 -11.32 5.93 -39.38
CA SER A 179 -11.43 5.08 -38.19
C SER A 179 -10.07 4.86 -37.54
N PHE A 180 -9.03 4.57 -38.33
CA PHE A 180 -7.65 4.47 -37.82
C PHE A 180 -7.11 5.80 -37.31
N LYS A 181 -7.40 6.93 -37.97
CA LYS A 181 -7.02 8.27 -37.48
C LYS A 181 -7.67 8.60 -36.13
N THR A 182 -8.94 8.23 -35.95
CA THR A 182 -9.65 8.38 -34.67
C THR A 182 -9.02 7.50 -33.60
N LEU A 183 -8.72 6.25 -33.93
CA LEU A 183 -8.05 5.32 -33.03
C LEU A 183 -6.65 5.81 -32.60
N GLU A 184 -5.84 6.28 -33.56
CA GLU A 184 -4.52 6.86 -33.32
C GLU A 184 -4.60 8.06 -32.38
N THR A 185 -5.57 8.96 -32.59
CA THR A 185 -5.78 10.13 -31.73
C THR A 185 -6.11 9.72 -30.29
N ARG A 186 -6.95 8.68 -30.10
CA ARG A 186 -7.28 8.14 -28.77
C ARG A 186 -6.06 7.53 -28.08
N TRP A 187 -5.30 6.70 -28.78
CA TRP A 187 -4.09 6.08 -28.22
C TRP A 187 -2.99 7.10 -27.93
N LYS A 188 -2.84 8.12 -28.77
CA LYS A 188 -1.91 9.23 -28.51
C LYS A 188 -2.29 9.97 -27.22
N LYS A 189 -3.56 10.36 -27.08
CA LYS A 189 -4.06 11.01 -25.85
C LYS A 189 -3.82 10.13 -24.62
N ARG A 190 -4.18 8.84 -24.69
CA ARG A 190 -3.97 7.87 -23.61
C ARG A 190 -2.49 7.74 -23.23
N HIS A 191 -1.59 7.64 -24.21
CA HIS A 191 -0.15 7.61 -24.00
C HIS A 191 0.34 8.88 -23.29
N ASP A 192 -0.09 10.06 -23.77
CA ASP A 192 0.35 11.34 -23.21
C ASP A 192 -0.14 11.54 -21.77
N ASP A 193 -1.38 11.16 -21.46
CA ASP A 193 -1.93 11.18 -20.11
C ASP A 193 -1.14 10.26 -19.15
N LEU A 194 -0.84 9.03 -19.58
CA LEU A 194 -0.04 8.08 -18.79
C LEU A 194 1.39 8.57 -18.58
N LYS A 195 1.99 9.17 -19.60
CA LYS A 195 3.34 9.73 -19.54
C LYS A 195 3.40 10.93 -18.60
N ASN A 196 2.41 11.80 -18.64
CA ASN A 196 2.31 12.93 -17.72
C ASN A 196 2.18 12.47 -16.26
N ARG A 197 1.34 11.46 -16.00
CA ARG A 197 1.21 10.87 -14.65
C ARG A 197 2.51 10.23 -14.18
N LEU A 198 3.19 9.49 -15.05
CA LEU A 198 4.51 8.91 -14.75
C LEU A 198 5.55 10.00 -14.44
N ASN A 199 5.57 11.10 -15.20
CA ASN A 199 6.48 12.23 -14.96
C ASN A 199 6.23 12.87 -13.59
N LEU A 200 4.97 13.03 -13.19
CA LEU A 200 4.62 13.54 -11.86
C LEU A 200 5.11 12.60 -10.75
N ILE A 201 4.88 11.29 -10.89
CA ILE A 201 5.36 10.28 -9.93
C ILE A 201 6.90 10.32 -9.84
N ASN A 202 7.59 10.40 -10.97
CA ASN A 202 9.05 10.51 -11.01
C ASN A 202 9.53 11.80 -10.33
N PHE A 203 8.84 12.92 -10.54
CA PHE A 203 9.14 14.18 -9.87
C PHE A 203 8.99 14.05 -8.35
N GLU A 204 7.85 13.54 -7.86
CA GLU A 204 7.62 13.32 -6.43
C GLU A 204 8.64 12.36 -5.82
N LEU A 205 8.99 11.29 -6.53
CA LEU A 205 10.00 10.33 -6.11
C LEU A 205 11.38 10.99 -6.02
N ASN A 206 11.76 11.78 -7.03
CA ASN A 206 13.02 12.51 -7.04
C ASN A 206 13.08 13.55 -5.93
N GLU A 207 11.98 14.24 -5.62
CA GLU A 207 11.89 15.16 -4.50
C GLU A 207 12.08 14.45 -3.16
N LEU A 208 11.47 13.28 -2.99
CA LEU A 208 11.60 12.46 -1.77
C LEU A 208 12.96 11.79 -1.63
N LEU A 209 13.64 11.51 -2.74
CA LEU A 209 14.97 10.89 -2.77
C LEU A 209 16.10 11.91 -2.82
N ALA A 210 15.83 13.16 -3.18
CA ALA A 210 16.81 14.22 -3.22
C ALA A 210 17.48 14.33 -1.84
N PRO A 211 18.82 14.38 -1.77
CA PRO A 211 19.52 14.74 -0.55
C PRO A 211 18.96 16.10 -0.12
N SER A 212 18.36 16.14 1.06
CA SER A 212 17.75 17.35 1.59
C SER A 212 18.74 18.52 1.42
N LYS A 213 18.40 19.51 0.60
CA LYS A 213 19.08 20.81 0.70
C LYS A 213 18.91 21.27 2.16
N PRO A 214 19.94 21.82 2.80
CA PRO A 214 19.95 22.15 4.24
C PRO A 214 19.04 23.34 4.61
N SER A 215 17.89 23.51 3.96
CA SER A 215 17.02 24.68 4.14
C SER A 215 15.61 24.38 4.66
N ASP A 216 15.16 23.13 4.84
CA ASP A 216 13.79 22.89 5.36
C ASP A 216 13.60 21.69 6.31
N THR A 217 14.64 20.95 6.68
CA THR A 217 14.52 19.92 7.73
C THR A 217 15.50 20.21 8.84
N ASN A 218 15.06 21.14 9.66
CA ASN A 218 15.50 21.38 11.01
C ASN A 218 15.18 20.18 11.92
N THR A 219 15.37 18.93 11.46
CA THR A 219 15.13 17.74 12.29
C THR A 219 16.06 17.74 13.50
N GLY A 220 17.27 18.30 13.34
CA GLY A 220 18.19 18.58 14.45
C GLY A 220 17.61 19.58 15.45
N GLN A 221 17.10 20.73 15.00
CA GLN A 221 16.50 21.72 15.92
C GLN A 221 15.15 21.26 16.48
N MET A 222 14.33 20.51 15.75
CA MET A 222 13.09 19.93 16.29
C MET A 222 13.38 18.87 17.37
N ILE A 223 14.41 18.04 17.19
CA ILE A 223 14.88 17.12 18.24
C ILE A 223 15.45 17.93 19.41
N GLN A 224 16.22 18.98 19.14
CA GLN A 224 16.76 19.86 20.17
C GLN A 224 15.67 20.60 20.95
N ASP A 225 14.59 21.05 20.30
CA ASP A 225 13.46 21.74 20.91
C ASP A 225 12.58 20.77 21.71
N LEU A 226 12.38 19.55 21.19
CA LEU A 226 11.70 18.47 21.91
C LEU A 226 12.51 18.01 23.13
N LEU A 227 13.84 17.95 23.03
CA LEU A 227 14.69 17.53 24.14
C LEU A 227 14.88 18.66 25.17
N SER A 228 15.07 19.90 24.74
CA SER A 228 15.39 21.01 25.66
C SER A 228 14.27 21.29 26.65
N GLY A 229 13.00 21.26 26.19
CA GLY A 229 11.84 21.45 27.08
C GLY A 229 11.56 20.23 27.96
N ARG A 230 11.72 19.02 27.42
CA ARG A 230 11.35 17.77 28.13
C ARG A 230 12.41 17.33 29.12
N ILE A 231 13.69 17.51 28.83
CA ILE A 231 14.78 17.21 29.76
C ILE A 231 14.63 18.07 31.02
N ALA A 232 14.24 19.34 30.89
CA ALA A 232 13.96 20.20 32.03
C ALA A 232 12.81 19.67 32.91
N ASN A 233 11.72 19.20 32.29
CA ASN A 233 10.60 18.57 33.00
C ASN A 233 11.03 17.28 33.73
N LEU A 234 11.88 16.45 33.09
CA LEU A 234 12.43 15.24 33.69
C LEU A 234 13.32 15.56 34.89
N PHE A 235 14.21 16.55 34.77
CA PHE A 235 15.04 17.00 35.90
C PHE A 235 14.19 17.52 37.06
N MET A 236 13.13 18.28 36.76
CA MET A 236 12.22 18.80 37.77
C MET A 236 11.48 17.67 38.50
N ALA A 237 10.95 16.69 37.77
CA ALA A 237 10.28 15.53 38.35
C ALA A 237 11.23 14.68 39.20
N LEU A 238 12.44 14.40 38.70
CA LEU A 238 13.46 13.66 39.44
C LEU A 238 13.86 14.40 40.73
N SER A 239 14.06 15.71 40.64
CA SER A 239 14.39 16.54 41.81
C SER A 239 13.28 16.51 42.85
N ALA A 240 12.01 16.54 42.44
CA ALA A 240 10.87 16.45 43.34
C ALA A 240 10.85 15.11 44.09
N GLY A 241 11.05 13.98 43.40
CA GLY A 241 11.18 12.67 44.05
C GLY A 241 12.33 12.63 45.07
N VAL A 242 13.53 13.07 44.66
CA VAL A 242 14.72 13.11 45.53
C VAL A 242 14.47 13.97 46.78
N VAL A 243 13.86 15.15 46.61
CA VAL A 243 13.52 16.05 47.73
C VAL A 243 12.47 15.42 48.64
N THR A 244 11.40 14.83 48.09
CA THR A 244 10.37 14.15 48.88
C THR A 244 10.95 12.98 49.68
N TYR A 245 11.76 12.14 49.05
CA TYR A 245 12.42 11.02 49.72
C TYR A 245 13.39 11.48 50.82
N GLY A 246 14.23 12.48 50.50
CA GLY A 246 15.17 13.08 51.43
C GLY A 246 14.49 13.72 52.64
N LEU A 247 13.39 14.44 52.41
CA LEU A 247 12.57 15.07 53.45
C LEU A 247 11.98 14.02 54.40
N LEU A 248 11.46 12.91 53.87
CA LEU A 248 10.94 11.81 54.69
C LEU A 248 12.06 11.17 55.53
N ILE A 249 13.23 10.89 54.94
CA ILE A 249 14.38 10.39 55.71
C ILE A 249 14.79 11.35 56.83
N LEU A 250 14.81 12.66 56.53
CA LEU A 250 15.16 13.70 57.50
C LEU A 250 14.15 13.76 58.65
N LEU A 251 12.85 13.74 58.34
CA LEU A 251 11.76 13.71 59.32
C LEU A 251 11.90 12.51 60.27
N LYS A 252 12.19 11.34 59.73
CA LYS A 252 12.46 10.14 60.54
C LYS A 252 13.68 10.30 61.43
N LYS A 253 14.80 10.82 60.90
CA LYS A 253 16.02 11.06 61.71
C LYS A 253 15.73 12.04 62.84
N LEU A 254 14.95 13.09 62.59
CA LEU A 254 14.55 14.08 63.57
C LEU A 254 13.63 13.46 64.64
N TYR A 255 12.64 12.69 64.22
CA TYR A 255 11.74 11.96 65.13
C TYR A 255 12.52 11.03 66.07
N VAL A 256 13.45 10.24 65.53
CA VAL A 256 14.32 9.35 66.34
C VAL A 256 15.25 10.16 67.24
N LYS A 257 15.78 11.30 66.81
CA LYS A 257 16.66 12.14 67.63
C LYS A 257 15.94 12.78 68.82
N ILE A 258 14.68 13.20 68.64
CA ILE A 258 13.88 13.87 69.66
C ILE A 258 13.26 12.86 70.63
N PHE A 259 12.61 11.80 70.13
CA PHE A 259 11.86 10.84 70.95
C PHE A 259 12.64 9.56 71.30
N GLY A 260 13.81 9.33 70.69
CA GLY A 260 14.59 8.10 70.82
C GLY A 260 15.34 7.92 72.14
N ARG A 261 15.22 8.83 73.11
CA ARG A 261 15.80 8.63 74.47
C ARG A 261 14.95 7.69 75.35
N LEU A 262 13.70 7.40 74.98
CA LEU A 262 12.77 6.64 75.85
C LEU A 262 12.63 5.15 75.56
N ASN A 263 13.25 4.56 74.53
CA ASN A 263 13.03 3.13 74.24
C ASN A 263 14.29 2.38 73.80
N ARG A 264 14.95 1.73 74.76
CA ARG A 264 16.26 1.05 74.61
C ARG A 264 16.16 -0.47 74.38
N LYS A 265 14.98 -1.01 74.04
CA LYS A 265 14.81 -2.42 73.64
C LYS A 265 14.54 -2.52 72.13
N ARG A 266 15.60 -2.70 71.34
CA ARG A 266 15.52 -2.87 69.88
C ARG A 266 15.12 -4.32 69.54
N GLY A 267 13.82 -4.60 69.53
CA GLY A 267 13.27 -5.86 69.03
C GLY A 267 13.15 -5.91 67.50
N LEU A 268 12.83 -7.09 66.96
CA LEU A 268 12.55 -7.34 65.54
C LEU A 268 11.51 -6.35 64.95
N LEU A 269 10.52 -5.94 65.75
CA LEU A 269 9.49 -4.97 65.36
C LEU A 269 10.04 -3.61 64.92
N SER A 270 11.15 -3.14 65.51
CA SER A 270 11.78 -1.88 65.10
C SER A 270 12.46 -1.97 63.74
N ARG A 271 12.88 -3.17 63.32
CA ARG A 271 13.49 -3.39 62.00
C ARG A 271 12.42 -3.45 60.92
N VAL A 272 11.30 -4.11 61.21
CA VAL A 272 10.15 -4.20 60.30
C VAL A 272 9.52 -2.83 60.07
N SER A 273 9.28 -2.04 61.13
CA SER A 273 8.73 -0.68 60.97
C SER A 273 9.65 0.25 60.19
N ASN A 274 10.97 0.08 60.35
CA ASN A 274 11.98 0.81 59.59
C ASN A 274 11.95 0.49 58.09
N LEU A 275 11.81 -0.79 57.73
CA LEU A 275 11.67 -1.25 56.35
C LEU A 275 10.36 -0.76 55.74
N LEU A 276 9.26 -0.87 56.48
CA LEU A 276 7.95 -0.39 56.06
C LEU A 276 7.97 1.11 55.76
N TYR A 277 8.57 1.91 56.64
CA TYR A 277 8.74 3.35 56.44
C TYR A 277 9.54 3.66 55.18
N LEU A 278 10.62 2.91 54.93
CA LEU A 278 11.45 3.10 53.73
C LEU A 278 10.67 2.79 52.45
N GLY A 279 9.89 1.71 52.46
CA GLY A 279 9.02 1.33 51.34
C GLY A 279 7.94 2.39 51.06
N ILE A 280 7.28 2.89 52.11
CA ILE A 280 6.28 3.97 51.98
C ILE A 280 6.94 5.25 51.44
N ALA A 281 8.12 5.62 51.95
CA ALA A 281 8.84 6.80 51.48
C ALA A 281 9.26 6.68 50.01
N PHE A 282 9.64 5.49 49.57
CA PHE A 282 9.96 5.20 48.17
C PHE A 282 8.72 5.34 47.27
N ILE A 283 7.58 4.80 47.69
CA ILE A 283 6.31 4.93 46.94
C ILE A 283 5.89 6.40 46.85
N LEU A 284 5.95 7.15 47.95
CA LEU A 284 5.61 8.58 47.96
C LEU A 284 6.55 9.40 47.06
N SER A 285 7.83 9.04 46.97
CA SER A 285 8.78 9.66 46.05
C SER A 285 8.40 9.42 44.58
N ILE A 286 7.97 8.20 44.23
CA ILE A 286 7.53 7.88 42.87
C ILE A 286 6.25 8.67 42.53
N LEU A 287 5.30 8.74 43.45
CA LEU A 287 4.08 9.51 43.29
C LEU A 287 4.36 11.01 43.12
N ALA A 288 5.36 11.56 43.83
CA ALA A 288 5.79 12.94 43.64
C ALA A 288 6.36 13.20 42.24
N CYS A 289 7.20 12.28 41.71
CA CYS A 289 7.66 12.36 40.32
C CYS A 289 6.50 12.34 39.34
N MET A 290 5.54 11.43 39.52
CA MET A 290 4.34 11.32 38.67
C MET A 290 3.49 12.59 38.72
N ALA A 291 3.26 13.14 39.91
CA ALA A 291 2.46 14.34 40.09
C ALA A 291 3.08 15.56 39.38
N VAL A 292 4.40 15.73 39.44
CA VAL A 292 5.08 16.83 38.75
C VAL A 292 4.96 16.69 37.22
N LEU A 293 5.15 15.50 36.67
CA LEU A 293 4.98 15.26 35.23
C LEU A 293 3.54 15.48 34.77
N TYR A 294 2.57 15.07 35.59
CA TYR A 294 1.15 15.28 35.33
C TYR A 294 0.77 16.77 35.33
N VAL A 295 1.19 17.53 36.35
CA VAL A 295 0.92 18.97 36.45
C VAL A 295 1.60 19.76 35.34
N LYS A 296 2.79 19.33 34.90
CA LYS A 296 3.49 19.94 33.75
C LYS A 296 2.87 19.58 32.40
N GLY A 297 1.84 18.73 32.37
CA GLY A 297 1.15 18.32 31.15
C GLY A 297 2.04 17.52 30.19
N ASP A 298 3.12 16.92 30.70
CA ASP A 298 4.05 16.14 29.88
C ASP A 298 3.65 14.65 29.87
N TRP A 299 2.60 14.37 29.08
CA TRP A 299 2.01 13.03 28.96
C TRP A 299 2.99 11.99 28.42
N ILE A 300 3.96 12.40 27.58
CA ILE A 300 4.98 11.50 27.01
C ILE A 300 5.93 11.01 28.11
N LEU A 301 6.47 11.93 28.92
CA LEU A 301 7.36 11.57 30.02
C LEU A 301 6.65 10.75 31.11
N LEU A 302 5.37 11.06 31.38
CA LEU A 302 4.55 10.28 32.31
C LEU A 302 4.35 8.84 31.81
N GLY A 303 4.03 8.67 30.52
CA GLY A 303 3.89 7.35 29.90
C GLY A 303 5.20 6.56 29.94
N LEU A 304 6.34 7.19 29.61
CA LEU A 304 7.66 6.58 29.70
C LEU A 304 8.00 6.13 31.13
N LEU A 305 7.71 6.97 32.12
CA LEU A 305 7.93 6.64 33.54
C LEU A 305 7.09 5.42 33.96
N LEU A 306 5.83 5.34 33.53
CA LEU A 306 4.94 4.22 33.85
C LEU A 306 5.47 2.90 33.25
N ILE A 307 5.91 2.93 32.00
CA ILE A 307 6.54 1.77 31.35
C ILE A 307 7.81 1.35 32.10
N LEU A 308 8.64 2.31 32.49
CA LEU A 308 9.85 2.05 33.27
C LEU A 308 9.53 1.42 34.64
N LEU A 309 8.48 1.87 35.33
CA LEU A 309 8.03 1.27 36.59
C LEU A 309 7.56 -0.17 36.41
N VAL A 310 6.80 -0.46 35.34
CA VAL A 310 6.38 -1.84 35.02
C VAL A 310 7.60 -2.71 34.73
N ALA A 311 8.56 -2.22 33.94
CA ALA A 311 9.81 -2.92 33.66
C ALA A 311 10.64 -3.17 34.94
N ALA A 312 10.68 -2.20 35.86
CA ALA A 312 11.33 -2.34 37.16
C ALA A 312 10.63 -3.40 38.04
N VAL A 313 9.30 -3.44 38.05
CA VAL A 313 8.55 -4.48 38.78
C VAL A 313 8.81 -5.86 38.19
N LEU A 314 8.79 -6.00 36.86
CA LEU A 314 9.05 -7.27 36.19
C LEU A 314 10.48 -7.77 36.42
N THR A 315 11.47 -6.88 36.41
CA THR A 315 12.87 -7.23 36.72
C THR A 315 13.06 -7.60 38.18
N LEU A 316 12.40 -6.90 39.11
CA LEU A 316 12.41 -7.23 40.54
C LEU A 316 11.78 -8.61 40.79
N GLN A 317 10.61 -8.88 40.19
CA GLN A 317 9.95 -10.19 40.29
C GLN A 317 10.84 -11.34 39.77
N ARG A 318 11.55 -11.13 38.66
CA ARG A 318 12.48 -12.13 38.10
C ARG A 318 13.74 -12.34 38.95
N SER A 319 14.14 -11.35 39.73
CA SER A 319 15.39 -11.40 40.51
C SER A 319 15.23 -12.01 41.91
N ILE A 320 14.04 -11.94 42.51
CA ILE A 320 13.75 -12.53 43.84
C ILE A 320 14.08 -14.04 43.95
N PRO A 321 13.73 -14.93 42.99
CA PRO A 321 14.03 -16.36 43.13
C PRO A 321 15.52 -16.67 43.11
N THR A 322 16.34 -15.85 42.44
CA THR A 322 17.80 -16.04 42.36
C THR A 322 18.47 -15.77 43.71
N TYR A 323 18.06 -14.73 44.43
CA TYR A 323 18.61 -14.43 45.77
C TYR A 323 18.14 -15.38 46.87
N LEU A 324 16.96 -15.98 46.72
CA LEU A 324 16.48 -17.02 47.64
C LEU A 324 17.23 -18.36 47.45
N ALA A 325 17.78 -18.62 46.26
CA ALA A 325 18.58 -19.81 45.99
C ALA A 325 20.00 -19.73 46.59
N GLU A 326 20.56 -18.53 46.79
CA GLU A 326 21.89 -18.32 47.41
C GLU A 326 21.86 -18.31 48.96
N MET A 327 20.68 -18.18 49.57
CA MET A 327 20.52 -18.17 51.04
C MET A 327 20.07 -19.52 51.63
N ARG A 328 20.07 -20.60 50.85
CA ARG A 328 19.79 -21.98 51.31
C ARG A 328 21.05 -22.82 51.33
#